data_AF-K0T4I9-F1
#
_entry.id   AF-K0T4I9-F1
#
_cell.length_a   1.000
_cell.length_b   1.000
_cell.length_c   1.000
_cell.angle_alpha   90.00
_cell.angle_beta   90.00
_cell.angle_gamma   90.00
#
_symmetry.space_group_name_H-M   'P 1'
#
loop_
_entity.id
_entity.type
_entity.pdbx_description
1 polymer ?
#
loop_
_entity_poly.entity_id
_entity_poly.type
_entity_poly.pdbx_seq_one_letter_code
_entity_poly.pdbx_strand_id
1 'polypeptide(L)'
;MAYVEVRMWRFMKPAHIRWLESMAEKHKLSSPSKALRCCVNCVATAANDNEPWIGSFEHENSCTYILSDEERQEGPVFQLAKQQLDWIDGIRSVQAYPDQFIHRALFLLQIIKHCQNLDEHTVFGIIRCKTSVSECEGAKIASNNSA
;
A
#
# COMPACT_ATOMS: atom_id res chain seq x y z
N MET A 1 -7.87 -10.75 13.17
CA MET A 1 -7.82 -10.26 11.77
C MET A 1 -6.94 -11.19 10.97
N ALA A 2 -7.40 -11.67 9.82
CA ALA A 2 -6.56 -12.44 8.90
C ALA A 2 -5.62 -11.49 8.16
N TYR A 3 -4.32 -11.79 8.17
CA TYR A 3 -3.32 -11.08 7.39
C TYR A 3 -3.04 -11.85 6.10
N VAL A 4 -2.82 -11.14 5.02
CA VAL A 4 -2.48 -11.67 3.71
C VAL A 4 -1.04 -11.28 3.40
N GLU A 5 -0.26 -12.25 2.92
CA GLU A 5 1.10 -12.00 2.47
C GLU A 5 1.08 -11.33 1.10
N VAL A 6 1.85 -10.24 0.99
CA VAL A 6 2.05 -9.50 -0.25
C VAL A 6 3.54 -9.39 -0.50
N ARG A 7 3.96 -9.80 -1.68
CA ARG A 7 5.35 -9.71 -2.14
C ARG A 7 5.53 -8.41 -2.93
N MET A 8 6.55 -7.65 -2.58
CA MET A 8 6.80 -6.32 -3.16
C MET A 8 7.65 -6.35 -4.43
N TRP A 9 7.93 -7.56 -4.95
CA TRP A 9 8.76 -7.85 -6.12
C TRP A 9 10.12 -7.11 -6.09
N ARG A 10 10.91 -7.16 -7.17
CA ARG A 10 12.27 -6.58 -7.21
C ARG A 10 12.33 -5.05 -7.15
N PHE A 11 11.19 -4.35 -7.27
CA PHE A 11 11.16 -2.89 -7.27
C PHE A 11 11.40 -2.27 -5.90
N MET A 12 11.20 -3.05 -4.82
CA MET A 12 11.41 -2.59 -3.47
C MET A 12 12.91 -2.51 -3.16
N LYS A 13 13.48 -1.31 -3.32
CA LYS A 13 14.88 -1.06 -2.99
C LYS A 13 15.14 -1.31 -1.49
N PRO A 14 16.32 -1.81 -1.11
CA PRO A 14 16.68 -2.05 0.30
C PRO A 14 16.52 -0.83 1.21
N ALA A 15 16.65 0.39 0.67
CA ALA A 15 16.45 1.62 1.42
C ALA A 15 15.01 1.78 1.95
N HIS A 16 14.00 1.38 1.17
CA HIS A 16 12.60 1.45 1.60
C HIS A 16 12.30 0.40 2.68
N ILE A 17 12.92 -0.78 2.58
CA ILE A 17 12.79 -1.84 3.58
C ILE A 17 13.39 -1.37 4.91
N ARG A 18 14.63 -0.87 4.88
CA ARG A 18 15.30 -0.32 6.07
C ARG A 18 14.55 0.84 6.68
N TRP A 19 13.92 1.68 5.87
CA TRP A 19 13.07 2.75 6.37
C TRP A 19 11.86 2.20 7.14
N LEU A 20 11.16 1.20 6.60
CA LEU A 20 10.05 0.54 7.31
C LEU A 20 10.50 -0.14 8.61
N GLU A 21 11.68 -0.77 8.62
CA GLU A 21 12.30 -1.35 9.81
C GLU A 21 12.59 -0.28 10.86
N SER A 22 13.23 0.82 10.47
CA SER A 22 13.54 1.94 11.36
C SER A 22 12.28 2.57 11.95
N MET A 23 11.23 2.76 11.14
CA MET A 23 9.95 3.29 11.63
C MET A 23 9.25 2.30 12.57
N ALA A 24 9.32 1.00 12.27
CA ALA A 24 8.78 -0.02 13.16
C ALA A 24 9.49 0.00 14.53
N GLU A 25 10.80 0.08 14.56
CA GLU A 25 11.58 0.17 15.79
C GLU A 25 11.28 1.47 16.56
N LYS A 26 11.40 2.62 15.89
CA LYS A 26 11.19 3.96 16.48
C LYS A 26 9.82 4.13 17.11
N HIS A 27 8.77 3.60 16.46
CA HIS A 27 7.40 3.67 16.93
C HIS A 27 6.94 2.42 17.70
N LYS A 28 7.86 1.51 18.07
CA LYS A 28 7.58 0.28 18.83
C LYS A 28 6.49 -0.58 18.20
N LEU A 29 6.47 -0.65 16.88
CA LEU A 29 5.60 -1.52 16.12
C LEU A 29 6.17 -2.95 16.13
N SER A 30 5.29 -3.94 16.01
CA SER A 30 5.68 -5.35 16.08
C SER A 30 6.49 -5.85 14.88
N SER A 31 6.45 -5.14 13.74
CA SER A 31 7.16 -5.54 12.53
C SER A 31 7.14 -4.44 11.46
N PRO A 32 8.04 -4.51 10.45
CA PRO A 32 8.00 -3.66 9.26
C PRO A 32 6.66 -3.75 8.51
N SER A 33 6.03 -4.94 8.51
CA SER A 33 4.67 -5.12 7.98
C SER A 33 3.67 -4.20 8.68
N LYS A 34 3.78 -4.01 9.99
CA LYS A 34 2.89 -3.07 10.71
C LYS A 34 3.16 -1.62 10.33
N ALA A 35 4.41 -1.23 10.10
CA ALA A 35 4.75 0.10 9.59
C ALA A 35 4.12 0.33 8.20
N LEU A 36 4.22 -0.66 7.31
CA LEU A 36 3.60 -0.58 5.98
C LEU A 36 2.08 -0.45 6.07
N ARG A 37 1.43 -1.19 6.98
CA ARG A 37 -0.01 -1.05 7.24
C ARG A 37 -0.40 0.36 7.70
N CYS A 38 0.42 1.00 8.54
CA CYS A 38 0.17 2.40 8.94
C CYS A 38 0.26 3.34 7.74
N CYS A 39 1.22 3.13 6.84
CA CYS A 39 1.33 3.90 5.59
C CYS A 39 0.07 3.75 4.73
N VAL A 40 -0.39 2.51 4.53
CA VAL A 40 -1.62 2.24 3.76
C VAL A 40 -2.82 2.92 4.40
N ASN A 41 -3.00 2.81 5.72
CA ASN A 41 -4.10 3.48 6.43
C ASN A 41 -4.02 5.01 6.29
N CYS A 42 -2.82 5.58 6.40
CA CYS A 42 -2.61 7.02 6.28
C CYS A 42 -3.09 7.52 4.91
N VAL A 43 -2.64 6.87 3.83
CA VAL A 43 -3.04 7.22 2.46
C VAL A 43 -4.52 6.94 2.23
N ALA A 44 -5.03 5.78 2.63
CA ALA A 44 -6.44 5.42 2.47
C ALA A 44 -7.39 6.37 3.23
N THR A 45 -6.94 6.97 4.33
CA THR A 45 -7.72 7.99 5.06
C THR A 45 -7.72 9.33 4.32
N ALA A 46 -6.62 9.68 3.66
CA ALA A 46 -6.45 10.95 2.95
C ALA A 46 -6.96 10.93 1.49
N ALA A 47 -7.27 9.75 0.95
CA ALA A 47 -7.55 9.54 -0.47
C ALA A 47 -8.79 10.29 -1.03
N ASN A 48 -9.66 10.83 -0.18
CA ASN A 48 -10.88 11.52 -0.64
C ASN A 48 -10.70 12.98 -1.00
N ASP A 49 -9.74 13.68 -0.39
CA ASP A 49 -9.78 15.14 -0.42
C ASP A 49 -8.61 15.79 -1.17
N ASN A 50 -7.43 15.15 -1.34
CA ASN A 50 -6.23 15.88 -1.78
C ASN A 50 -5.08 15.08 -2.46
N GLU A 51 -5.28 13.83 -2.93
CA GLU A 51 -4.16 13.04 -3.48
C GLU A 51 -4.31 12.68 -4.97
N PRO A 52 -4.04 13.62 -5.90
CA PRO A 52 -4.14 13.41 -7.36
C PRO A 52 -3.32 12.22 -7.88
N TRP A 53 -2.21 11.90 -7.22
CA TRP A 53 -1.30 10.85 -7.68
C TRP A 53 -1.90 9.44 -7.57
N ILE A 54 -2.89 9.23 -6.69
CA ILE A 54 -3.58 7.94 -6.58
C ILE A 54 -4.38 7.69 -7.87
N GLY A 55 -5.05 8.72 -8.39
CA GLY A 55 -5.77 8.66 -9.66
C GLY A 55 -4.86 8.61 -10.89
N SER A 56 -3.66 9.20 -10.84
CA SER A 56 -2.71 9.18 -11.95
C SER A 56 -1.79 7.96 -11.98
N PHE A 57 -1.70 7.21 -10.88
CA PHE A 57 -0.79 6.08 -10.70
C PHE A 57 -0.82 5.08 -11.86
N GLU A 58 -2.02 4.70 -12.31
CA GLU A 58 -2.16 3.71 -13.39
C GLU A 58 -1.85 4.28 -14.77
N HIS A 59 -2.15 5.56 -15.00
CA HIS A 59 -1.88 6.21 -16.29
C HIS A 59 -0.37 6.36 -16.52
N GLU A 60 0.37 6.65 -15.45
CA GLU A 60 1.82 6.86 -15.52
C GLU A 60 2.62 5.56 -15.55
N ASN A 61 2.04 4.45 -15.09
CA ASN A 61 2.78 3.20 -14.94
C ASN A 61 2.22 2.03 -15.77
N SER A 62 1.35 2.28 -16.76
CA SER A 62 0.76 1.23 -17.60
C SER A 62 1.82 0.28 -18.16
N CYS A 63 1.80 -0.98 -17.73
CA CYS A 63 2.73 -2.01 -18.20
C CYS A 63 1.94 -3.22 -18.68
N THR A 64 2.32 -3.76 -19.84
CA THR A 64 1.74 -4.99 -20.39
C THR A 64 2.44 -6.25 -19.85
N TYR A 65 3.30 -6.11 -18.86
CA TYR A 65 4.09 -7.20 -18.30
C TYR A 65 3.23 -8.10 -17.40
N ILE A 66 3.41 -9.41 -17.53
CA ILE A 66 2.79 -10.43 -16.67
C ILE A 66 3.93 -11.23 -16.07
N LEU A 67 3.92 -11.40 -14.75
CA LEU A 67 4.98 -12.13 -14.06
C LEU A 67 4.82 -13.64 -14.24
N SER A 68 5.96 -14.32 -14.37
CA SER A 68 6.02 -15.75 -14.12
C SER A 68 5.75 -16.07 -12.65
N ASP A 69 5.42 -17.31 -12.33
CA ASP A 69 5.18 -17.71 -10.94
C ASP A 69 6.46 -17.60 -10.09
N GLU A 70 7.62 -17.87 -10.67
CA GLU A 70 8.92 -17.67 -10.01
C GLU A 70 9.14 -16.19 -9.66
N GLU A 71 8.89 -15.30 -10.62
CA GLU A 71 9.03 -13.84 -10.41
C GLU A 71 8.07 -13.33 -9.33
N ARG A 72 6.85 -13.88 -9.26
CA ARG A 72 5.87 -13.55 -8.20
C ARG A 72 6.36 -13.94 -6.81
N GLN A 73 7.26 -14.93 -6.68
CA GLN A 73 7.81 -15.33 -5.38
C GLN A 73 8.98 -14.46 -4.92
N GLU A 74 9.49 -13.57 -5.77
CA GLU A 74 10.65 -12.76 -5.46
C GLU A 74 10.35 -11.51 -4.62
N GLY A 75 11.38 -11.03 -3.93
CA GLY A 75 11.31 -9.81 -3.12
C GLY A 75 10.84 -10.06 -1.68
N PRO A 76 10.80 -9.00 -0.86
CA PRO A 76 10.41 -9.10 0.53
C PRO A 76 8.90 -9.37 0.67
N VAL A 77 8.56 -10.12 1.71
CA VAL A 77 7.18 -10.43 2.08
C VAL A 77 6.73 -9.47 3.17
N PHE A 78 5.58 -8.86 2.97
CA PHE A 78 4.89 -8.08 3.99
C PHE A 78 3.50 -8.63 4.24
N GLN A 79 2.93 -8.30 5.40
CA GLN A 79 1.60 -8.72 5.79
C GLN A 79 0.66 -7.51 5.83
N LEU A 80 -0.38 -7.54 5.01
CA LEU A 80 -1.45 -6.55 5.00
C LEU A 80 -2.72 -7.15 5.60
N ALA A 81 -3.56 -6.32 6.20
CA ALA A 81 -4.91 -6.74 6.54
C ALA A 81 -5.70 -6.94 5.24
N LYS A 82 -6.63 -7.91 5.20
CA LYS A 82 -7.43 -8.17 3.99
C LYS A 82 -8.11 -6.91 3.44
N GLN A 83 -8.71 -6.09 4.30
CA GLN A 83 -9.36 -4.83 3.90
C GLN A 83 -8.41 -3.82 3.24
N GLN A 84 -7.13 -3.79 3.64
CA GLN A 84 -6.13 -2.93 3.00
C GLN A 84 -5.82 -3.42 1.59
N LEU A 85 -5.76 -4.74 1.41
CA LEU A 85 -5.56 -5.34 0.11
C LEU A 85 -6.76 -5.11 -0.81
N ASP A 86 -7.97 -5.30 -0.28
CA ASP A 86 -9.23 -5.05 -1.00
C ASP A 86 -9.31 -3.57 -1.45
N TRP A 87 -8.88 -2.63 -0.60
CA TRP A 87 -8.80 -1.22 -0.98
C TRP A 87 -7.80 -0.98 -2.11
N ILE A 88 -6.57 -1.52 -2.00
CA ILE A 88 -5.54 -1.40 -3.06
C ILE A 88 -6.04 -1.97 -4.39
N ASP A 89 -6.74 -3.10 -4.33
CA ASP A 89 -7.32 -3.74 -5.50
C ASP A 89 -8.49 -2.94 -6.08
N GLY A 90 -9.24 -2.21 -5.24
CA GLY A 90 -10.34 -1.34 -5.64
C GLY A 90 -9.91 0.02 -6.22
N ILE A 91 -8.66 0.43 -6.04
CA ILE A 91 -8.08 1.61 -6.73
C ILE A 91 -7.79 1.32 -8.21
N ARG A 92 -8.00 0.07 -8.64
CA ARG A 92 -7.69 -0.38 -9.98
C ARG A 92 -8.71 0.13 -11.01
N SER A 93 -8.27 0.83 -12.06
CA SER A 93 -9.18 1.25 -13.14
C SER A 93 -9.48 0.10 -14.10
N VAL A 94 -10.52 0.30 -14.91
CA VAL A 94 -10.95 -0.65 -15.96
C VAL A 94 -9.85 -0.88 -17.02
N GLN A 95 -8.86 0.02 -17.11
CA GLN A 95 -7.74 -0.05 -18.07
C GLN A 95 -6.44 -0.59 -17.45
N ALA A 96 -6.48 -1.01 -16.19
CA ALA A 96 -5.30 -1.36 -15.41
C ALA A 96 -4.57 -2.63 -15.86
N TYR A 97 -3.38 -2.82 -15.28
CA TYR A 97 -2.48 -3.95 -15.48
C TYR A 97 -3.17 -5.32 -15.63
N PRO A 98 -2.67 -6.17 -16.54
CA PRO A 98 -3.13 -7.57 -16.60
C PRO A 98 -2.73 -8.35 -15.34
N ASP A 99 -1.63 -7.99 -14.67
CA ASP A 99 -1.13 -8.68 -13.48
C ASP A 99 -1.36 -7.89 -12.19
N GLN A 100 -2.22 -8.45 -11.33
CA GLN A 100 -2.58 -7.88 -10.03
C GLN A 100 -1.39 -7.83 -9.03
N PHE A 101 -0.40 -8.71 -9.16
CA PHE A 101 0.78 -8.70 -8.29
C PHE A 101 1.65 -7.48 -8.55
N ILE A 102 1.88 -7.16 -9.83
CA ILE A 102 2.65 -5.96 -10.22
C ILE A 102 1.95 -4.71 -9.72
N HIS A 103 0.64 -4.62 -9.95
CA HIS A 103 -0.18 -3.50 -9.48
C HIS A 103 0.02 -3.25 -7.98
N ARG A 104 -0.20 -4.28 -7.15
CA ARG A 104 -0.04 -4.20 -5.70
C ARG A 104 1.37 -3.77 -5.30
N ALA A 105 2.39 -4.39 -5.88
CA ALA A 105 3.80 -4.10 -5.55
C ALA A 105 4.18 -2.65 -5.88
N LEU A 106 3.81 -2.17 -7.07
CA LEU A 106 4.08 -0.80 -7.51
C LEU A 106 3.28 0.22 -6.70
N PHE A 107 2.00 -0.06 -6.42
CA PHE A 107 1.17 0.86 -5.66
C PHE A 107 1.65 0.99 -4.21
N LEU A 108 1.99 -0.14 -3.57
CA LEU A 108 2.58 -0.12 -2.23
C LEU A 108 3.93 0.63 -2.22
N LEU A 109 4.74 0.49 -3.27
CA LEU A 109 5.99 1.27 -3.38
C LEU A 109 5.71 2.78 -3.42
N GLN A 110 4.67 3.22 -4.14
CA GLN A 110 4.29 4.62 -4.17
C GLN A 110 3.74 5.10 -2.83
N ILE A 111 2.93 4.28 -2.13
CA ILE A 111 2.47 4.56 -0.76
C ILE A 111 3.67 4.78 0.17
N ILE A 112 4.68 3.92 0.10
CA ILE A 112 5.89 4.04 0.92
C ILE A 112 6.62 5.34 0.61
N LYS A 113 6.86 5.64 -0.68
CA LYS A 113 7.52 6.89 -1.11
C LYS A 113 6.75 8.12 -0.65
N HIS A 114 5.43 8.11 -0.75
CA HIS A 114 4.59 9.19 -0.28
C HIS A 114 4.75 9.36 1.24
N CYS A 115 4.63 8.29 2.02
CA CYS A 115 4.78 8.34 3.47
C CYS A 115 6.18 8.75 3.93
N GLN A 116 7.23 8.49 3.15
CA GLN A 116 8.58 8.98 3.41
C GLN A 116 8.71 10.50 3.31
N ASN A 117 7.81 11.18 2.60
CA ASN A 117 7.79 12.63 2.45
C ASN A 117 6.81 13.32 3.41
N LEU A 118 6.05 12.56 4.19
CA LEU A 118 5.14 13.09 5.20
C LEU A 118 5.83 13.20 6.56
N ASP A 119 5.27 14.04 7.43
CA ASP A 119 5.65 14.06 8.84
C ASP A 119 5.38 12.69 9.49
N GLU A 120 6.35 12.19 10.25
CA GLU A 120 6.29 10.85 10.84
C GLU A 120 5.10 10.69 11.78
N HIS A 121 4.71 11.72 12.54
CA HIS A 121 3.54 11.66 13.43
C HIS A 121 2.23 11.63 12.66
N THR A 122 2.20 12.18 11.44
CA THR A 122 1.06 12.08 10.53
C THR A 122 0.83 10.64 10.08
N VAL A 123 1.90 9.90 9.79
CA VAL A 123 1.82 8.50 9.31
C VAL A 123 1.71 7.49 10.45
N PHE A 124 2.57 7.63 11.46
CA PHE A 124 2.76 6.65 12.54
C PHE A 124 2.14 7.07 13.87
N GLY A 125 1.31 8.13 13.85
CA GLY A 125 0.48 8.49 14.99
C GLY A 125 -0.36 7.31 15.47
N ILE A 126 -0.45 7.14 16.80
CA ILE A 126 -1.05 5.96 17.46
C ILE A 126 -2.46 5.65 16.94
N ILE A 127 -3.22 6.68 16.56
CA ILE A 127 -4.58 6.54 16.02
C ILE A 127 -4.53 5.82 14.67
N ARG A 128 -3.77 6.31 13.69
CA ARG A 128 -3.75 5.75 12.32
C ARG A 128 -3.14 4.35 12.23
N CYS A 129 -2.21 4.02 13.12
CA CYS A 129 -1.67 2.66 13.24
C CYS A 129 -2.63 1.65 13.90
N LYS A 130 -3.78 2.11 14.42
CA LYS A 130 -4.83 1.28 15.05
C LYS A 130 -6.14 1.25 14.26
N THR A 131 -6.45 2.29 13.49
CA THR A 131 -7.66 2.39 12.67
C THR A 131 -7.68 1.32 11.57
N SER A 132 -8.85 0.74 11.27
CA SER A 132 -8.99 -0.14 10.10
C SER A 132 -9.37 0.68 8.86
N VAL A 133 -8.99 0.20 7.67
CA VAL A 133 -9.30 0.89 6.41
C VAL A 133 -10.81 1.03 6.19
N SER A 134 -11.64 0.14 6.73
CA SER A 134 -13.11 0.26 6.68
C SER A 134 -13.67 1.52 7.36
N GLU A 135 -12.92 2.12 8.28
CA GLU A 135 -13.31 3.36 8.97
C GLU A 135 -12.83 4.61 8.22
N CYS A 136 -12.02 4.44 7.17
CA CYS A 136 -11.48 5.51 6.34
C CYS A 136 -12.44 5.88 5.22
N GLU A 137 -12.57 7.18 4.94
CA GLU A 137 -13.47 7.66 3.90
C GLU A 137 -13.02 7.22 2.48
N GLY A 138 -11.72 7.06 2.24
CA GLY A 138 -11.15 6.52 0.98
C GLY A 138 -11.57 5.10 0.64
N ALA A 139 -11.83 4.27 1.65
CA ALA A 139 -12.34 2.91 1.43
C ALA A 139 -13.81 2.91 1.00
N LYS A 140 -14.58 3.89 1.47
CA LYS A 140 -16.00 4.03 1.10
C LYS A 140 -16.15 4.44 -0.36
N ILE A 141 -15.25 5.28 -0.89
CA ILE A 141 -15.27 5.68 -2.30
C ILE A 141 -14.94 4.49 -3.22
N ALA A 142 -13.90 3.70 -2.91
CA ALA A 142 -13.58 2.49 -3.69
C ALA A 142 -14.74 1.48 -3.70
N SER A 143 -15.44 1.32 -2.58
CA SER A 143 -16.61 0.43 -2.48
C SER A 143 -17.83 0.95 -3.27
N ASN A 144 -17.98 2.27 -3.46
CA ASN A 144 -19.09 2.86 -4.20
C ASN A 144 -18.87 2.87 -5.72
N ASN A 145 -17.62 2.85 -6.18
CA ASN A 145 -17.27 2.81 -7.61
C ASN A 145 -17.22 1.37 -8.18
N SER A 146 -17.54 0.36 -7.38
CA SER A 146 -17.56 -1.06 -7.76
C SER A 146 -18.99 -1.62 -7.96
N ALA A 147 -20.01 -0.75 -8.02
CA ALA A 147 -21.43 -1.09 -8.13
C ALA A 147 -22.02 -0.70 -9.49
#